data_AF-A0A9E3CA14-F1
#
_entry.id   AF-A0A9E3CA14-F1
#
_cell.length_a   1.000
_cell.length_b   1.000
_cell.length_c   1.000
_cell.angle_alpha   90.00
_cell.angle_beta   90.00
_cell.angle_gamma   90.00
#
_symmetry.space_group_name_H-M   'P 1'
#
loop_
_entity.id
_entity.type
_entity.pdbx_description
1 polymer ?
#
loop_
_entity_poly.entity_id
_entity_poly.type
_entity_poly.pdbx_seq_one_letter_code
_entity_poly.pdbx_strand_id
1 'polypeptide(L)' 'MDFNPFIQEHQHSVFALALSRLGHEEVAADVTQEAFVSLYKAWHLFTDGQTAEDYLWQAASRHCEWESVRGVSR' A
#
# COMPACT_ATOMS: atom_id res chain seq x y z
N MET A 1 -19.27 2.95 1.85
CA MET A 1 -17.98 3.63 1.61
C MET A 1 -17.50 3.19 0.23
N ASP A 2 -17.20 4.14 -0.65
CA ASP A 2 -16.80 3.84 -2.02
C ASP A 2 -15.28 3.70 -2.12
N PHE A 3 -14.81 2.69 -2.85
CA PHE A 3 -13.39 2.39 -2.96
C PHE A 3 -12.62 3.43 -3.79
N ASN A 4 -13.22 3.93 -4.88
CA ASN A 4 -12.53 4.85 -5.78
C ASN A 4 -12.14 6.18 -5.10
N PRO A 5 -13.04 6.90 -4.39
CA PRO A 5 -12.65 8.09 -3.63
C PRO A 5 -11.56 7.80 -2.59
N PHE A 6 -11.64 6.65 -1.93
CA PHE A 6 -10.65 6.23 -0.94
C PHE A 6 -9.25 6.07 -1.57
N ILE A 7 -9.14 5.47 -2.76
CA ILE A 7 -7.86 5.40 -3.49
C ILE A 7 -7.33 6.80 -3.79
N GLN A 8 -8.18 7.68 -4.34
CA GLN A 8 -7.75 9.02 -4.74
C GLN A 8 -7.17 9.82 -3.57
N GLU A 9 -7.74 9.64 -2.38
CA GLU A 9 -7.28 10.26 -1.14
C GLU A 9 -5.93 9.71 -0.66
N HIS A 10 -5.68 8.40 -0.78
CA HIS A 10 -4.53 7.76 -0.13
C HIS A 10 -3.37 7.41 -1.08
N GLN A 11 -3.60 7.30 -2.39
CA GLN A 11 -2.62 6.77 -3.36
C GLN A 11 -1.28 7.50 -3.32
N HIS A 12 -1.30 8.83 -3.20
CA HIS A 12 -0.09 9.64 -3.19
C HIS A 12 0.72 9.42 -1.91
N SER A 13 0.05 9.33 -0.76
CA SER A 13 0.69 9.12 0.54
C SER A 13 1.29 7.72 0.66
N VAL A 14 0.59 6.70 0.17
CA VAL A 14 1.10 5.32 0.15
C VAL A 14 2.31 5.21 -0.77
N PHE A 15 2.24 5.81 -1.96
CA PHE A 15 3.37 5.84 -2.88
C PHE A 15 4.57 6.58 -2.28
N ALA A 16 4.35 7.75 -1.67
CA ALA A 16 5.43 8.50 -1.01
C ALA A 16 6.08 7.69 0.12
N LEU A 17 5.31 6.94 0.90
CA LEU A 17 5.86 6.01 1.90
C LEU A 17 6.74 4.95 1.24
N ALA A 18 6.21 4.25 0.23
CA ALA A 18 6.94 3.18 -0.45
C ALA A 18 8.24 3.70 -1.08
N LEU A 19 8.18 4.85 -1.75
CA LEU A 19 9.34 5.51 -2.34
C LEU A 19 10.39 5.89 -1.29
N SER A 20 9.96 6.43 -0.14
CA SER A 20 10.88 6.79 0.95
C SER A 20 11.62 5.59 1.55
N ARG A 21 11.00 4.41 1.56
CA ARG A 21 11.58 3.18 2.11
C ARG A 21 12.46 2.44 1.10
N LEU A 22 12.06 2.42 -0.17
CA LEU A 22 12.67 1.57 -1.19
C LEU A 22 13.66 2.31 -2.08
N GLY A 23 13.54 3.64 -2.21
CA GLY A 23 14.43 4.46 -3.03
C GLY A 23 14.34 4.21 -4.54
N HIS A 24 13.42 3.34 -4.99
CA HIS A 24 13.22 2.96 -6.39
C HIS A 24 11.77 3.19 -6.79
N GLU A 25 11.55 4.05 -7.79
CA GLU A 25 10.23 4.50 -8.21
C GLU A 25 9.34 3.36 -8.73
N GLU A 26 9.89 2.49 -9.58
CA GLU A 26 9.19 1.34 -10.15
C GLU A 26 8.75 0.36 -9.06
N VAL A 27 9.66 0.00 -8.14
CA VAL A 27 9.36 -0.91 -7.03
C VAL A 27 8.35 -0.28 -6.07
N ALA A 28 8.42 1.04 -5.83
CA ALA A 28 7.45 1.75 -5.01
C ALA A 28 6.05 1.77 -5.64
N ALA A 29 5.96 1.91 -6.97
CA ALA A 29 4.70 1.83 -7.70
C ALA A 29 4.08 0.44 -7.59
N ASP A 30 4.89 -0.62 -7.76
CA ASP A 30 4.46 -2.01 -7.62
C ASP A 30 3.92 -2.28 -6.20
N VAL A 31 4.68 -1.90 -5.17
CA VAL A 31 4.26 -2.06 -3.76
C VAL A 31 2.96 -1.29 -3.47
N THR A 32 2.82 -0.08 -4.01
CA THR A 32 1.60 0.71 -3.87
C THR A 32 0.41 -0.02 -4.48
N GLN A 33 0.58 -0.54 -5.70
CA GLN A 33 -0.45 -1.31 -6.39
C GLN A 33 -0.83 -2.57 -5.60
N GLU A 34 0.14 -3.36 -5.14
CA GLU A 34 -0.09 -4.57 -4.36
C GLU A 34 -0.86 -4.29 -3.05
N ALA A 35 -0.54 -3.19 -2.38
CA ALA A 35 -1.25 -2.76 -1.17
C ALA A 35 -2.73 -2.44 -1.45
N PHE A 36 -3.02 -1.67 -2.52
CA PHE A 36 -4.40 -1.36 -2.90
C PHE A 36 -5.16 -2.58 -3.43
N VAL A 37 -4.51 -3.50 -4.14
CA VAL A 37 -5.12 -4.78 -4.56
C VAL A 37 -5.48 -5.63 -3.35
N SER A 38 -4.60 -5.69 -2.35
CA SER A 38 -4.85 -6.39 -1.09
C SER A 38 -6.00 -5.77 -0.31
N LEU A 39 -6.06 -4.43 -0.26
CA LEU A 39 -7.18 -3.71 0.33
C LEU A 39 -8.49 -3.98 -0.41
N TYR A 40 -8.49 -3.92 -1.75
CA TYR A 40 -9.69 -4.14 -2.56
C TYR A 40 -10.32 -5.51 -2.31
N LYS A 41 -9.48 -6.56 -2.23
CA LYS A 41 -9.93 -7.93 -1.90
C LYS A 41 -10.61 -8.00 -0.53
N ALA A 42 -10.12 -7.23 0.44
CA ALA A 42 -10.66 -7.16 1.79
C ALA A 42 -11.72 -6.06 1.99
N TRP A 43 -12.00 -5.24 0.97
CA TRP A 43 -12.77 -4.00 1.11
C TRP A 43 -14.15 -4.19 1.77
N HIS A 44 -14.82 -5.27 1.38
CA HIS A 44 -16.15 -5.64 1.88
C HIS A 44 -16.19 -5.98 3.38
N LEU A 45 -15.03 -6.13 4.04
CA LEU A 45 -14.90 -6.40 5.46
C LEU A 45 -14.88 -5.12 6.32
N PHE A 46 -14.69 -3.95 5.70
CA PHE A 46 -14.59 -2.69 6.42
C PHE A 46 -15.90 -1.91 6.40
N THR A 47 -16.30 -1.43 7.57
CA THR A 47 -17.49 -0.58 7.74
C THR A 47 -17.16 0.91 7.79
N ASP A 48 -15.89 1.26 7.99
CA ASP A 48 -15.38 2.62 8.13
C ASP A 48 -14.03 2.79 7.42
N GLY A 49 -13.70 4.05 7.12
CA GLY A 49 -12.47 4.41 6.40
C GLY A 49 -11.22 4.24 7.24
N GLN A 50 -11.28 4.44 8.56
CA GLN A 50 -10.10 4.37 9.42
C GLN A 50 -9.54 2.94 9.46
N THR A 51 -10.39 1.95 9.63
CA THR A 51 -9.95 0.54 9.68
C THR A 51 -9.41 0.09 8.32
N ALA A 52 -10.00 0.57 7.22
CA ALA A 52 -9.49 0.33 5.87
C ALA A 52 -8.13 1.01 5.63
N GLU A 53 -7.94 2.21 6.16
CA GLU A 53 -6.68 2.96 6.11
C GLU A 53 -5.59 2.24 6.92
N ASP A 54 -5.88 1.84 8.15
CA ASP A 54 -4.95 1.09 9.00
C ASP A 54 -4.50 -0.22 8.33
N TYR A 55 -5.42 -0.91 7.65
CA TYR A 55 -5.11 -2.09 6.85
C TYR A 55 -4.19 -1.76 5.67
N LEU A 56 -4.49 -0.68 4.94
CA LEU A 56 -3.69 -0.23 3.79
C LEU A 56 -2.25 0.10 4.20
N TRP A 57 -2.07 0.83 5.29
CA TRP A 57 -0.73 1.17 5.81
C TRP A 57 0.06 -0.04 6.26
N GLN A 58 -0.60 -1.02 6.90
CA GLN A 58 0.02 -2.28 7.27
C GLN A 58 0.43 -3.09 6.04
N ALA A 59 -0.43 -3.18 5.03
CA ALA A 59 -0.12 -3.86 3.78
C ALA A 59 1.10 -3.22 3.11
N ALA A 60 1.06 -1.90 2.87
CA ALA A 60 2.16 -1.17 2.25
C ALA A 60 3.48 -1.33 3.01
N SER A 61 3.45 -1.24 4.36
CA SER A 61 4.64 -1.43 5.19
C SER A 61 5.23 -2.84 5.06
N ARG A 62 4.39 -3.87 5.09
CA ARG A 62 4.82 -5.28 4.94
C ARG A 62 5.40 -5.55 3.56
N HIS A 63 4.78 -5.03 2.49
CA HIS A 63 5.31 -5.15 1.13
C HIS A 63 6.66 -4.45 0.99
N CYS A 64 6.83 -3.26 1.58
CA CYS A 64 8.14 -2.59 1.61
C CYS A 64 9.21 -3.42 2.34
N GLU A 65 8.87 -4.00 3.50
CA GLU A 65 9.78 -4.85 4.28
C GLU A 65 10.19 -6.09 3.48
N TRP A 66 9.23 -6.73 2.82
CA TRP A 66 9.48 -7.90 1.97
C TRP A 66 10.42 -7.58 0.80
N GLU A 67 10.17 -6.48 0.08
CA GLU A 67 11.02 -6.06 -1.05
C GLU A 67 12.41 -5.64 -0.57
N SER A 68 12.53 -4.99 0.59
CA SER A 68 13.83 -4.64 1.18
C SER A 68 14.67 -5.89 1.46
N VAL A 69 14.08 -6.95 2.02
CA VAL A 69 14.78 -8.22 2.29
C VAL A 69 15.18 -8.92 0.99
N ARG A 70 14.32 -8.89 -0.03
CA ARG A 70 14.60 -9.49 -1.35
C ARG A 70 15.71 -8.75 -2.11
N GLY A 71 15.76 -7.42 -2.00
CA GLY A 71 16.77 -6.57 -2.62
C GLY A 71 18.17 -6.76 -2.03
N VAL A 72 18.28 -7.06 -0.72
CA VAL A 72 19.56 -7.36 -0.05
C VAL A 72 20.20 -8.66 -0.55
N SER A 73 19.42 -9.53 -1.21
CA SER A 73 19.87 -10.83 -1.70
C SER A 73 20.29 -10.84 -3.19
N ARG A 74 20.35 -9.68 -3.86
CA ARG A 74 20.79 -9.56 -5.25
C ARG A 74 22.12 -8.83 -5.39
#